data_AF-L0KNA8-F1
#
_entry.id   AF-L0KNA8-F1
#
_cell.length_a   1.000
_cell.length_b   1.000
_cell.length_c   1.000
_cell.angle_alpha   90.00
_cell.angle_beta   90.00
_cell.angle_gamma   90.00
#
_symmetry.space_group_name_H-M   'P 1'
#
loop_
_entity.id
_entity.type
_entity.pdbx_description
1 polymer ?
#
loop_
_entity_poly.entity_id
_entity_poly.type
_entity_poly.pdbx_seq_one_letter_code
_entity_poly.pdbx_strand_id
1 'polypeptide(L)'
;MGLFDNAVPGGNITKPLMIALGALLVGKMLSGRSAEQPDQAQAPAPADPTPVGTASGDGGLLGGLGGLLDKLKNAGHGNVADSWVGTGQNQSIGANELGNAIGPQVIREIAQRTGLDEQELLKQLSAALPGIVDKLTPNGQVPQQHQVASAFNS
;
A
#
# COMPACT_ATOMS: atom_id res chain seq x y z
N MET A 1 60.71 -6.72 -29.04
CA MET A 1 60.24 -5.71 -29.98
C MET A 1 58.73 -5.69 -29.92
N GLY A 2 58.19 -4.78 -29.10
CA GLY A 2 56.77 -4.43 -29.06
C GLY A 2 55.82 -5.48 -28.47
N LEU A 3 54.59 -5.19 -28.08
CA LEU A 3 53.70 -4.07 -28.35
C LEU A 3 52.48 -4.26 -27.41
N PHE A 4 52.25 -3.40 -26.41
CA PHE A 4 50.93 -3.06 -25.79
C PHE A 4 50.14 -4.22 -25.10
N ASP A 5 49.28 -4.04 -24.11
CA ASP A 5 48.62 -2.85 -23.58
C ASP A 5 48.13 -3.17 -22.16
N ASN A 6 48.34 -2.24 -21.23
CA ASN A 6 47.74 -2.25 -19.91
C ASN A 6 46.63 -1.19 -19.91
N ALA A 7 45.38 -1.64 -19.96
CA ALA A 7 44.21 -0.81 -19.71
C ALA A 7 43.25 -1.56 -18.75
N VAL A 8 42.95 -0.92 -17.62
CA VAL A 8 42.05 -1.37 -16.55
C VAL A 8 40.60 -1.01 -16.91
N PRO A 9 39.61 -1.91 -16.70
CA PRO A 9 38.43 -1.58 -15.87
C PRO A 9 37.92 -2.83 -15.08
N GLY A 10 37.63 -2.84 -13.78
CA GLY A 10 36.95 -1.83 -12.96
C GLY A 10 35.42 -1.95 -13.10
N GLY A 11 34.76 -2.91 -12.43
CA GLY A 11 33.29 -2.92 -12.34
C GLY A 11 32.60 -4.24 -11.99
N ASN A 12 32.22 -4.36 -10.71
CA ASN A 12 31.22 -5.23 -10.08
C ASN A 12 30.72 -6.51 -10.78
N ILE A 13 31.16 -7.59 -10.17
CA ILE A 13 30.63 -8.95 -10.21
C ILE A 13 29.37 -8.97 -9.31
N THR A 14 28.17 -8.77 -9.89
CA THR A 14 26.90 -8.95 -9.17
C THR A 14 25.97 -9.88 -9.98
N LYS A 15 25.49 -10.93 -9.29
CA LYS A 15 24.69 -12.09 -9.73
C LYS A 15 23.30 -11.71 -10.31
N PRO A 16 22.42 -12.67 -10.69
CA PRO A 16 22.39 -13.51 -11.89
C PRO A 16 21.03 -13.33 -12.61
N LEU A 17 20.97 -12.66 -13.75
CA LEU A 17 19.70 -12.44 -14.46
C LEU A 17 19.87 -12.45 -15.98
N MET A 18 20.49 -13.50 -16.54
CA MET A 18 20.62 -13.65 -18.00
C MET A 18 20.40 -15.08 -18.50
N ILE A 19 19.58 -15.89 -17.84
CA ILE A 19 19.18 -17.23 -18.34
C ILE A 19 17.64 -17.47 -18.22
N ALA A 20 16.85 -16.45 -17.87
CA ALA A 20 15.39 -16.56 -17.79
C ALA A 20 14.65 -15.93 -19.00
N LEU A 21 15.29 -15.87 -20.18
CA LEU A 21 14.65 -15.41 -21.43
C LEU A 21 14.41 -16.55 -22.44
N GLY A 22 14.69 -17.81 -22.07
CA GLY A 22 14.47 -19.00 -22.91
C GLY A 22 13.28 -19.88 -22.51
N ALA A 23 12.57 -19.58 -21.42
CA ALA A 23 11.46 -20.38 -20.89
C ALA A 23 10.06 -19.89 -21.31
N LEU A 24 9.96 -19.04 -22.33
CA LEU A 24 8.70 -18.42 -22.77
C LEU A 24 8.46 -18.62 -24.28
N LEU A 25 8.44 -19.86 -24.80
CA LEU A 25 7.84 -20.11 -26.14
C LEU A 25 7.45 -21.55 -26.57
N VAL A 26 7.55 -22.61 -25.76
CA VAL A 26 6.99 -23.93 -26.16
C VAL A 26 6.41 -24.65 -24.93
N GLY A 27 5.09 -24.75 -24.85
CA GLY A 27 4.47 -25.51 -23.75
C GLY A 27 2.94 -25.46 -23.62
N LYS A 28 2.19 -25.03 -24.65
CA LYS A 28 0.72 -25.14 -24.62
C LYS A 28 0.13 -25.43 -25.99
N MET A 29 0.40 -26.63 -26.50
CA MET A 29 -0.45 -27.43 -27.40
C MET A 29 0.26 -28.78 -27.60
N LEU A 30 -0.50 -29.89 -27.61
CA LEU A 30 -0.08 -31.29 -27.77
C LEU A 30 0.12 -32.12 -26.49
N SER A 31 -0.97 -32.40 -25.77
CA SER A 31 -1.20 -33.74 -25.24
C SER A 31 -2.69 -33.98 -25.07
N GLY A 32 -3.23 -34.98 -25.76
CA GLY A 32 -4.44 -35.68 -25.31
C GLY A 32 -5.79 -35.28 -25.92
N ARG A 33 -5.93 -35.39 -27.25
CA ARG A 33 -7.23 -35.71 -27.87
C ARG A 33 -7.39 -37.24 -27.83
N SER A 34 -8.46 -37.73 -27.21
CA SER A 34 -9.28 -38.87 -27.67
C SER A 34 -10.53 -38.98 -26.79
N ALA A 35 -11.69 -38.95 -27.47
CA ALA A 35 -13.05 -39.41 -27.17
C ALA A 35 -13.47 -39.48 -25.68
N GLU A 36 -14.64 -38.99 -25.23
CA GLU A 36 -15.99 -39.36 -25.68
C GLU A 36 -16.99 -38.24 -25.27
N GLN A 37 -17.75 -37.69 -26.22
CA GLN A 37 -19.09 -37.08 -26.01
C GLN A 37 -20.12 -38.23 -26.09
N PRO A 38 -21.26 -38.28 -25.36
CA PRO A 38 -22.27 -37.19 -25.31
C PRO A 38 -23.12 -37.08 -24.01
N ASP A 39 -23.46 -35.87 -23.56
CA ASP A 39 -24.85 -35.43 -23.30
C ASP A 39 -24.82 -33.91 -23.03
N GLN A 40 -25.54 -33.15 -23.85
CA GLN A 40 -25.60 -31.70 -23.80
C GLN A 40 -26.83 -31.28 -23.00
N ALA A 41 -26.62 -30.77 -21.78
CA ALA A 41 -27.48 -29.77 -21.16
C ALA A 41 -26.83 -29.21 -19.88
N GLN A 42 -25.90 -28.26 -20.00
CA GLN A 42 -25.55 -27.37 -18.89
C GLN A 42 -25.10 -26.00 -19.40
N ALA A 43 -25.82 -24.99 -18.90
CA ALA A 43 -25.88 -23.59 -19.28
C ALA A 43 -24.59 -22.80 -18.92
N PRO A 44 -24.40 -21.56 -19.44
CA PRO A 44 -23.13 -20.82 -19.31
C PRO A 44 -22.85 -20.31 -17.89
N ALA A 45 -21.54 -20.11 -17.64
CA ALA A 45 -20.79 -19.72 -16.43
C ALA A 45 -21.34 -18.50 -15.63
N PRO A 46 -20.86 -18.19 -14.39
CA PRO A 46 -19.48 -17.70 -14.20
C PRO A 46 -18.76 -18.08 -12.88
N ALA A 47 -17.43 -18.20 -13.04
CA ALA A 47 -16.36 -17.67 -12.19
C ALA A 47 -16.51 -17.69 -10.66
N ASP A 48 -15.74 -18.58 -10.06
CA ASP A 48 -15.23 -18.49 -8.70
C ASP A 48 -14.19 -17.35 -8.60
N PRO A 49 -14.35 -16.36 -7.70
CA PRO A 49 -13.23 -15.56 -7.24
C PRO A 49 -12.77 -16.06 -5.87
N THR A 50 -11.75 -16.91 -5.88
CA THR A 50 -10.86 -17.13 -4.74
C THR A 50 -10.30 -15.79 -4.21
N PRO A 51 -10.00 -15.70 -2.90
CA PRO A 51 -9.91 -14.46 -2.15
C PRO A 51 -8.59 -13.71 -2.40
N VAL A 52 -8.67 -12.45 -2.83
CA VAL A 52 -7.52 -11.54 -2.81
C VAL A 52 -7.40 -10.85 -1.45
N GLY A 53 -6.82 -11.57 -0.51
CA GLY A 53 -6.07 -10.94 0.57
C GLY A 53 -4.77 -10.40 -0.02
N THR A 54 -4.74 -9.12 -0.39
CA THR A 54 -3.47 -8.38 -0.56
C THR A 54 -3.53 -7.16 0.33
N ALA A 55 -3.36 -7.43 1.62
CA ALA A 55 -2.73 -6.50 2.54
C ALA A 55 -1.28 -6.30 2.07
N SER A 56 -1.08 -5.42 1.11
CA SER A 56 0.24 -4.90 0.74
C SER A 56 0.09 -3.42 0.43
N GLY A 57 -0.40 -2.69 1.43
CA GLY A 57 -0.16 -1.27 1.53
C GLY A 57 1.18 -1.08 2.23
N ASP A 58 2.21 -0.72 1.47
CA ASP A 58 3.42 -0.13 2.02
C ASP A 58 3.01 1.17 2.71
N GLY A 59 2.79 1.11 4.02
CA GLY A 59 2.06 2.13 4.77
C GLY A 59 2.50 2.26 6.22
N GLY A 60 3.78 2.00 6.53
CA GLY A 60 4.31 2.18 7.89
C GLY A 60 3.55 1.42 9.00
N LEU A 61 3.92 1.70 10.25
CA LEU A 61 3.43 1.02 11.47
C LEU A 61 1.89 1.11 11.67
N LEU A 62 1.20 1.91 10.85
CA LEU A 62 -0.22 2.22 10.94
C LEU A 62 -1.05 1.76 9.73
N GLY A 63 -0.46 1.18 8.69
CA GLY A 63 -1.20 0.83 7.46
C GLY A 63 -1.61 2.05 6.62
N GLY A 64 -0.88 3.16 6.73
CA GLY A 64 -1.07 4.40 6.00
C GLY A 64 -2.23 5.24 6.55
N LEU A 65 -2.67 6.22 5.76
CA LEU A 65 -3.84 7.06 6.07
C LEU A 65 -5.09 6.19 6.32
N GLY A 66 -5.28 5.14 5.51
CA GLY A 66 -6.39 4.20 5.63
C GLY A 66 -6.42 3.46 6.96
N GLY A 67 -5.28 2.96 7.43
CA GLY A 67 -5.23 2.26 8.73
C GLY A 67 -5.33 3.21 9.94
N LEU A 68 -4.90 4.47 9.81
CA LEU A 68 -5.20 5.50 10.81
C LEU A 68 -6.71 5.78 10.91
N LEU A 69 -7.38 5.97 9.76
CA LEU A 69 -8.82 6.20 9.71
C LEU A 69 -9.60 5.02 10.27
N ASP A 70 -9.16 3.80 9.97
CA ASP A 70 -9.74 2.57 10.52
C ASP A 70 -9.63 2.51 12.05
N LYS A 71 -8.46 2.87 12.60
CA LYS A 71 -8.26 2.98 14.06
C LYS A 71 -9.19 3.99 14.72
N LEU A 72 -9.36 5.17 14.12
CA LEU A 72 -10.32 6.17 14.61
C LEU A 72 -11.75 5.63 14.58
N LYS A 73 -12.15 4.97 13.49
CA LYS A 73 -13.48 4.35 13.38
C LYS A 73 -13.70 3.27 14.43
N ASN A 74 -12.72 2.39 14.65
CA ASN A 74 -12.77 1.35 15.68
C ASN A 74 -12.85 1.92 17.11
N ALA A 75 -12.29 3.11 17.33
CA ALA A 75 -12.37 3.81 18.61
C ALA A 75 -13.67 4.58 18.84
N GLY A 76 -14.59 4.58 17.87
CA GLY A 76 -15.86 5.33 17.93
C GLY A 76 -15.79 6.74 17.34
N HIS A 77 -14.63 7.15 16.80
CA HIS A 77 -14.42 8.45 16.15
C HIS A 77 -14.64 8.39 14.63
N GLY A 78 -15.60 7.58 14.18
CA GLY A 78 -15.87 7.41 12.76
C GLY A 78 -16.33 8.71 12.08
N ASN A 79 -17.15 9.52 12.73
CA ASN A 79 -17.59 10.83 12.21
C ASN A 79 -16.43 11.82 12.04
N VAL A 80 -15.46 11.78 12.95
CA VAL A 80 -14.25 12.63 12.87
C VAL A 80 -13.38 12.19 11.70
N ALA A 81 -13.15 10.88 11.56
CA ALA A 81 -12.41 10.31 10.45
C ALA A 81 -13.05 10.63 9.08
N ASP A 82 -14.37 10.51 8.98
CA ASP A 82 -15.13 10.82 7.76
C ASP A 82 -15.08 12.33 7.43
N SER A 83 -15.16 13.17 8.45
CA SER A 83 -15.05 14.63 8.32
C SER A 83 -13.69 15.09 7.78
N TRP A 84 -12.60 14.38 8.10
CA TRP A 84 -11.27 14.68 7.58
C TRP A 84 -11.06 14.21 6.15
N VAL A 85 -11.76 13.14 5.75
CA VAL A 85 -11.71 12.59 4.39
C VAL A 85 -12.61 13.40 3.46
N GLY A 86 -13.74 13.89 3.96
CA GLY A 86 -14.69 14.69 3.21
C GLY A 86 -14.21 16.12 2.92
N THR A 87 -14.95 16.83 2.07
CA THR A 87 -14.66 18.23 1.70
C THR A 87 -15.29 19.24 2.66
N GLY A 88 -15.71 18.79 3.84
CA GLY A 88 -16.44 19.58 4.83
C GLY A 88 -15.52 20.32 5.80
N GLN A 89 -16.09 20.84 6.89
CA GLN A 89 -15.27 21.30 8.01
C GLN A 89 -14.66 20.10 8.72
N ASN A 90 -13.34 20.14 8.93
CA ASN A 90 -12.63 19.13 9.70
C ASN A 90 -12.98 19.22 11.19
N GLN A 91 -13.51 18.13 11.74
CA GLN A 91 -13.74 18.04 13.18
C GLN A 91 -12.42 17.97 13.93
N SER A 92 -12.35 18.67 15.07
CA SER A 92 -11.22 18.53 15.98
C SER A 92 -11.38 17.26 16.82
N ILE A 93 -10.27 16.59 17.10
CA ILE A 93 -10.22 15.47 18.05
C ILE A 93 -9.35 15.86 19.24
N GLY A 94 -9.71 15.43 20.45
CA GLY A 94 -8.86 15.66 21.61
C GLY A 94 -7.56 14.85 21.51
N ALA A 95 -6.46 15.39 22.02
CA ALA A 95 -5.17 14.69 22.12
C ALA A 95 -5.32 13.31 22.81
N ASN A 96 -6.12 13.25 23.88
CA ASN A 96 -6.40 12.01 24.61
C ASN A 96 -7.22 11.02 23.77
N GLU A 97 -8.23 11.48 23.05
CA GLU A 97 -9.06 10.63 22.19
C GLU A 97 -8.28 10.08 21.00
N LEU A 98 -7.47 10.93 20.38
CA LEU A 98 -6.55 10.51 19.32
C LEU A 98 -5.56 9.47 19.82
N GLY A 99 -5.03 9.65 21.03
CA GLY A 99 -4.12 8.70 21.64
C GLY A 99 -4.78 7.35 21.94
N ASN A 100 -6.01 7.36 22.45
CA ASN A 100 -6.79 6.14 22.66
C ASN A 100 -7.10 5.42 21.35
N ALA A 101 -7.41 6.16 20.28
CA ALA A 101 -7.73 5.59 18.98
C ALA A 101 -6.53 4.94 18.29
N ILE A 102 -5.39 5.64 18.29
CA ILE A 102 -4.16 5.16 17.65
C ILE A 102 -3.53 4.02 18.46
N GLY A 103 -3.57 4.15 19.78
CA GLY A 103 -3.02 3.23 20.77
C GLY A 103 -1.64 3.67 21.29
N PRO A 104 -1.34 3.38 22.57
CA PRO A 104 -0.11 3.84 23.24
C PRO A 104 1.16 3.33 22.58
N GLN A 105 1.14 2.12 22.02
CA GLN A 105 2.34 1.53 21.40
C GLN A 105 2.81 2.31 20.17
N VAL A 106 1.88 2.78 19.33
CA VAL A 106 2.21 3.57 18.16
C VAL A 106 2.68 4.97 18.55
N ILE A 107 2.03 5.58 19.55
CA ILE A 107 2.43 6.90 20.05
C ILE A 107 3.88 6.84 20.56
N ARG A 108 4.22 5.80 21.34
CA ARG A 108 5.59 5.58 21.83
C ARG A 108 6.60 5.40 20.71
N GLU A 109 6.27 4.63 19.67
CA GLU A 109 7.14 4.46 18.50
C GLU A 109 7.39 5.79 17.76
N ILE A 110 6.34 6.60 17.54
CA ILE A 110 6.46 7.90 16.88
C ILE A 110 7.24 8.86 17.77
N ALA A 111 6.93 8.91 19.06
CA ALA A 111 7.63 9.74 20.06
C ALA A 111 9.12 9.43 20.10
N GLN A 112 9.51 8.15 20.11
CA GLN A 112 10.91 7.73 20.06
C GLN A 112 11.61 8.16 18.77
N ARG A 113 10.90 8.12 17.64
CA ARG A 113 11.45 8.53 16.33
C ARG A 113 11.60 10.03 16.19
N THR A 114 10.66 10.81 16.72
CA THR A 114 10.67 12.27 16.65
C THR A 114 11.49 12.91 17.78
N GLY A 115 11.78 12.15 18.84
CA GLY A 115 12.40 12.67 20.06
C GLY A 115 11.46 13.55 20.88
N LEU A 116 10.15 13.43 20.68
CA LEU A 116 9.11 14.20 21.38
C LEU A 116 8.51 13.39 22.52
N ASP A 117 8.07 14.09 23.57
CA ASP A 117 7.20 13.50 24.59
C ASP A 117 5.84 13.11 24.00
N GLU A 118 5.27 12.02 24.49
CA GLU A 118 3.97 11.49 24.02
C GLU A 118 2.84 12.54 24.10
N GLN A 119 2.84 13.35 25.17
CA GLN A 119 1.84 14.41 25.38
C GLN A 119 1.98 15.54 24.35
N GLU A 120 3.21 15.99 24.08
CA GLU A 120 3.48 17.02 23.08
C GLU A 120 3.17 16.52 21.67
N LEU A 121 3.55 15.27 21.38
CA LEU A 121 3.25 14.60 20.12
C LEU A 121 1.73 14.52 19.89
N LEU A 122 0.94 14.10 20.88
CA LEU A 122 -0.52 14.03 20.76
C LEU A 122 -1.15 15.41 20.56
N LYS A 123 -0.63 16.44 21.25
CA LYS A 123 -1.10 17.81 21.07
C LYS A 123 -0.85 18.29 19.64
N GLN A 124 0.35 18.08 19.12
CA GLN A 124 0.70 18.44 17.74
C GLN A 124 -0.11 17.64 16.70
N LEU A 125 -0.23 16.32 16.89
CA LEU A 125 -1.04 15.48 16.00
C LEU A 125 -2.50 15.93 16.00
N SER A 126 -3.11 16.16 17.16
CA SER A 126 -4.52 16.59 17.24
C SER A 126 -4.79 17.91 16.50
N ALA A 127 -3.82 18.82 16.46
CA ALA A 127 -3.94 20.11 15.78
C ALA A 127 -3.64 20.03 14.27
N ALA A 128 -2.63 19.25 13.87
CA ALA A 128 -2.14 19.23 12.49
C ALA A 128 -2.81 18.17 11.62
N LEU A 129 -3.13 17.01 12.19
CA LEU A 129 -3.59 15.84 11.46
C LEU A 129 -4.90 16.05 10.70
N PRO A 130 -5.93 16.75 11.22
CA PRO A 130 -7.15 17.03 10.47
C PRO A 130 -6.87 17.73 9.13
N GLY A 131 -6.01 18.75 9.13
CA GLY A 131 -5.64 19.50 7.93
C GLY A 131 -4.77 18.71 6.96
N ILE A 132 -3.88 17.86 7.48
CA ILE A 132 -3.03 16.99 6.66
C ILE A 132 -3.89 15.95 5.92
N VAL A 133 -4.85 15.32 6.62
CA VAL A 133 -5.75 14.34 6.03
C VAL A 133 -6.61 14.98 4.94
N ASP A 134 -7.22 16.14 5.19
CA ASP A 134 -7.98 16.91 4.19
C ASP A 134 -7.16 17.17 2.91
N LYS A 135 -5.93 17.66 3.06
CA LYS A 135 -5.04 17.97 1.93
C LYS A 135 -4.67 16.74 1.11
N LEU A 136 -4.56 15.58 1.75
CA LEU A 136 -4.29 14.30 1.09
C LEU A 136 -5.54 13.65 0.52
N THR A 137 -6.73 14.19 0.81
CA THR A 137 -8.03 13.61 0.46
C THR A 137 -8.92 14.58 -0.32
N PRO A 138 -8.40 15.28 -1.35
CA PRO A 138 -9.11 16.39 -1.99
C PRO A 138 -10.42 16.00 -2.71
N ASN A 139 -10.60 14.71 -3.02
CA ASN A 139 -11.79 14.20 -3.71
C ASN A 139 -12.82 13.58 -2.74
N GLY A 140 -12.68 13.74 -1.42
CA GLY A 140 -13.56 13.03 -0.50
C GLY A 140 -13.22 11.54 -0.36
N GLN A 141 -12.08 11.11 -0.91
CA GLN A 141 -11.67 9.72 -1.00
C GLN A 141 -10.17 9.60 -0.74
N VAL A 142 -9.79 8.66 0.13
CA VAL A 142 -8.39 8.31 0.35
C VAL A 142 -7.84 7.80 -0.99
N PRO A 143 -6.86 8.49 -1.61
CA PRO A 143 -6.38 8.11 -2.93
C PRO A 143 -5.86 6.67 -2.87
N GLN A 144 -6.50 5.80 -3.65
CA GLN A 144 -5.97 4.46 -3.89
C GLN A 144 -4.62 4.64 -4.58
N GLN A 145 -3.56 4.02 -4.06
CA GLN A 145 -2.18 4.26 -4.54
C GLN A 145 -1.99 4.03 -6.06
N HIS A 146 -2.90 3.30 -6.71
CA HIS A 146 -2.96 3.16 -8.17
C HIS A 146 -3.19 4.48 -8.94
N GLN A 147 -3.84 5.47 -8.32
CA GLN A 147 -4.09 6.79 -8.91
C GLN A 147 -2.92 7.76 -8.72
N VAL A 148 -2.15 7.64 -7.63
CA VAL A 148 -0.96 8.50 -7.42
C VAL A 148 0.20 8.08 -8.32
N ALA A 149 0.34 6.77 -8.60
CA ALA A 149 1.35 6.26 -9.51
C ALA A 149 1.11 6.68 -10.98
N SER A 150 -0.16 6.90 -11.36
CA SER A 150 -0.53 7.35 -12.70
C SER A 150 -0.44 8.89 -12.85
N ALA A 151 -0.58 9.66 -11.76
CA ALA A 151 -0.36 11.11 -11.77
C ALA A 151 1.12 11.52 -11.92
N PHE A 152 2.05 10.64 -11.53
CA PHE A 152 3.49 10.89 -11.64
C PHE A 152 4.12 10.39 -12.96
N ASN A 153 3.33 9.77 -13.85
CA ASN A 153 3.79 9.21 -15.14
C ASN A 153 3.18 9.96 -16.36
N SER A 154 2.91 11.27 -16.22
CA SER A 154 2.60 12.15 -17.37
C SER A 154 3.74 13.11 -17.65
#